data_AF-A0A9X2K844-F1
#
_entry.id   AF-A0A9X2K844-F1
#
_cell.length_a   1.000
_cell.length_b   1.000
_cell.length_c   1.000
_cell.angle_alpha   90.00
_cell.angle_beta   90.00
_cell.angle_gamma   90.00
#
_symmetry.space_group_name_H-M   'P 1'
#
loop_
_entity.id
_entity.type
_entity.pdbx_description
1 polymer ?
#
loop_
_entity_poly.entity_id
_entity_poly.type
_entity_poly.pdbx_seq_one_letter_code
_entity_poly.pdbx_strand_id
1 'polypeptide(L)'
;MGELVGIDPRGAHDLIRRMEAVKAFLGRTRPGLDAAIAEAGQDWAGRQGSTALHRAWAFLHESQHDLKWRIDTVEQLVPVRERGMLTATFPFGAESEARHEAGQAASAIRAALDAHAPAAAQVGQAVAATAGKAGDPAYAAALLAALGPDAFVRTLHVLTTSDEHHATPATPQSAGGTRGDALSEGARGQAALLARAFASAERTGRLGDEWQALAESAPPQVLSALVSLAGQSGTFLHQVALTLLAGPEPGQEVADRPAQGEDLVAGAEPGRHLHGLVVAYAANPLAFQQFLAEHPRETRILLATGDPALRPALDEALKPGAGADGLRERAWANVRSIGGG
;
A
#
# COMPACT_ATOMS: atom_id res chain seq x y z
N MET A 1 -24.21 -8.45 5.55
CA MET A 1 -24.80 -9.65 4.91
C MET A 1 -23.63 -10.36 4.23
N GLY A 2 -23.15 -11.49 4.76
CA GLY A 2 -21.98 -12.18 4.19
C GLY A 2 -22.43 -13.15 3.11
N GLU A 3 -22.12 -12.86 1.86
CA GLU A 3 -22.35 -13.79 0.75
C GLU A 3 -21.22 -14.83 0.75
N LEU A 4 -21.59 -16.10 0.95
CA LEU A 4 -20.66 -17.22 1.07
C LEU A 4 -20.40 -17.75 -0.35
N VAL A 5 -19.34 -17.26 -0.99
CA VAL A 5 -18.96 -17.71 -2.33
C VAL A 5 -17.74 -18.61 -2.22
N GLY A 6 -17.92 -19.90 -2.46
CA GLY A 6 -16.81 -20.83 -2.72
C GLY A 6 -16.20 -20.53 -4.08
N ILE A 7 -15.46 -19.43 -4.19
CA ILE A 7 -14.70 -19.09 -5.41
C ILE A 7 -13.43 -19.93 -5.38
N ASP A 8 -13.27 -20.83 -6.36
CA ASP A 8 -11.94 -21.38 -6.67
C ASP A 8 -11.12 -20.28 -7.35
N PRO A 9 -10.06 -19.72 -6.73
CA PRO A 9 -9.30 -18.64 -7.32
C PRO A 9 -8.74 -19.01 -8.68
N ARG A 10 -8.37 -20.28 -8.91
CA ARG A 10 -7.82 -20.73 -10.20
C ARG A 10 -8.87 -20.68 -11.30
N GLY A 11 -10.04 -21.27 -11.06
CA GLY A 11 -11.18 -21.20 -11.99
C GLY A 11 -11.65 -19.77 -12.26
N ALA A 12 -11.54 -18.89 -11.26
CA ALA A 12 -11.93 -17.50 -11.40
C ALA A 12 -10.91 -16.67 -12.20
N HIS A 13 -9.60 -16.91 -12.05
CA HIS A 13 -8.57 -16.39 -12.95
C HIS A 13 -8.75 -16.85 -14.40
N ASP A 14 -9.13 -18.11 -14.62
CA ASP A 14 -9.48 -18.62 -15.95
C ASP A 14 -10.68 -17.89 -16.56
N LEU A 15 -11.72 -17.65 -15.77
CA LEU A 15 -12.88 -16.89 -16.21
C LEU A 15 -12.51 -15.45 -16.56
N ILE A 16 -11.69 -14.78 -15.74
CA ILE A 16 -11.17 -13.44 -16.03
C ILE A 16 -10.47 -13.41 -17.39
N ARG A 17 -9.56 -14.35 -17.65
CA ARG A 17 -8.84 -14.43 -18.93
C ARG A 17 -9.78 -14.59 -20.12
N ARG A 18 -10.84 -15.42 -19.97
CA ARG A 18 -11.88 -15.56 -21.01
C ARG A 18 -12.64 -14.26 -21.23
N MET A 19 -13.00 -13.56 -20.16
CA MET A 19 -13.67 -12.25 -20.25
C MET A 19 -12.77 -11.20 -20.92
N GLU A 20 -11.45 -11.21 -20.65
CA GLU A 20 -10.47 -10.34 -21.35
C GLU A 20 -10.45 -10.64 -22.85
N ALA A 21 -10.40 -11.91 -23.24
CA ALA A 21 -10.42 -12.32 -24.64
C ALA A 21 -11.72 -11.86 -25.35
N VAL A 22 -12.88 -12.01 -24.70
CA VAL A 22 -14.16 -11.55 -25.24
C VAL A 22 -14.22 -10.01 -25.33
N LYS A 23 -13.75 -9.28 -24.31
CA LYS A 23 -13.66 -7.81 -24.35
C LYS A 23 -12.73 -7.33 -25.46
N ALA A 24 -11.59 -7.99 -25.69
CA ALA A 24 -10.69 -7.66 -26.78
C ALA A 24 -11.31 -7.94 -28.15
N PHE A 25 -12.08 -9.02 -28.29
CA PHE A 25 -12.84 -9.30 -29.51
C PHE A 25 -13.92 -8.23 -29.78
N LEU A 26 -14.73 -7.89 -28.76
CA LEU A 26 -15.76 -6.85 -28.85
C LEU A 26 -15.15 -5.47 -29.11
N GLY A 27 -14.02 -5.14 -28.48
CA GLY A 27 -13.30 -3.89 -28.68
C GLY A 27 -12.76 -3.72 -30.11
N ARG A 28 -12.39 -4.83 -30.78
CA ARG A 28 -11.96 -4.80 -32.20
C ARG A 28 -13.11 -4.73 -33.18
N THR A 29 -14.25 -5.33 -32.87
CA THR A 29 -15.43 -5.37 -33.76
C THR A 29 -16.27 -4.10 -33.69
N ARG A 30 -16.28 -3.44 -32.53
CA ARG A 30 -17.07 -2.22 -32.27
C ARG A 30 -16.78 -1.06 -33.23
N PRO A 31 -15.53 -0.63 -33.48
CA PRO A 31 -15.26 0.47 -34.40
C PRO A 31 -15.72 0.20 -35.83
N GLY A 32 -15.56 -1.04 -36.30
CA GLY A 32 -15.99 -1.44 -37.65
C GLY A 32 -17.52 -1.46 -37.79
N LEU A 33 -18.23 -1.86 -36.74
CA LEU A 33 -19.69 -1.83 -36.72
C LEU A 33 -20.21 -0.39 -36.66
N ASP A 34 -19.64 0.46 -35.81
CA ASP A 34 -20.00 1.88 -35.69
C ASP A 34 -19.71 2.63 -37.00
N ALA A 35 -18.62 2.31 -37.69
CA ALA A 35 -18.31 2.86 -39.02
C ALA A 35 -19.33 2.41 -40.08
N ALA A 36 -19.67 1.11 -40.12
CA ALA A 36 -20.68 0.59 -41.05
C ALA A 36 -22.08 1.18 -40.80
N ILE A 37 -22.40 1.50 -39.54
CA ILE A 37 -23.63 2.22 -39.15
C ILE A 37 -23.63 3.64 -39.68
N ALA A 38 -22.53 4.35 -39.47
CA ALA A 38 -22.37 5.72 -39.94
C ALA A 38 -22.48 5.80 -41.46
N GLU A 39 -21.94 4.80 -42.17
CA GLU A 39 -22.00 4.67 -43.63
C GLU A 39 -23.40 4.28 -44.14
N ALA A 40 -24.11 3.39 -43.43
CA ALA A 40 -25.45 2.94 -43.81
C ALA A 40 -26.57 3.95 -43.51
N GLY A 41 -26.30 4.98 -42.69
CA GLY A 41 -27.20 6.10 -42.45
C GLY A 41 -28.40 5.82 -41.52
N GLN A 42 -29.30 6.80 -41.43
CA GLN A 42 -30.43 6.82 -40.48
C GLN A 42 -31.47 5.71 -40.68
N ASP A 43 -31.46 5.00 -41.81
CA ASP A 43 -32.48 3.98 -42.13
C ASP A 43 -32.03 2.55 -41.75
N TRP A 44 -30.83 2.41 -41.17
CA TRP A 44 -30.30 1.11 -40.80
C TRP A 44 -31.00 0.52 -39.56
N ALA A 45 -31.61 -0.66 -39.74
CA ALA A 45 -32.33 -1.40 -38.70
C ALA A 45 -31.40 -1.95 -37.60
N GLY A 46 -30.09 -2.04 -37.84
CA GLY A 46 -29.13 -2.67 -36.93
C GLY A 46 -28.68 -1.80 -35.74
N ARG A 47 -29.19 -0.57 -35.58
CA ARG A 47 -28.86 0.30 -34.42
C ARG A 47 -29.10 -0.40 -33.09
N GLN A 48 -30.11 -1.25 -33.00
CA GLN A 48 -30.37 -2.09 -31.82
C GLN A 48 -29.22 -3.07 -31.53
N GLY A 49 -28.55 -3.58 -32.56
CA GLY A 49 -27.36 -4.44 -32.43
C GLY A 49 -26.15 -3.72 -31.84
N SER A 50 -25.91 -2.46 -32.22
CA SER A 50 -24.85 -1.63 -31.62
C SER A 50 -25.09 -1.36 -30.13
N THR A 51 -26.34 -1.03 -29.76
CA THR A 51 -26.72 -0.81 -28.35
C THR A 51 -26.59 -2.10 -27.53
N ALA A 52 -26.95 -3.25 -28.10
CA ALA A 52 -26.77 -4.55 -27.45
C ALA A 52 -25.28 -4.86 -27.23
N LEU A 53 -24.41 -4.60 -28.21
CA LEU A 53 -22.96 -4.75 -28.08
C LEU A 53 -22.36 -3.80 -27.03
N HIS A 54 -22.84 -2.55 -26.97
CA HIS A 54 -22.46 -1.60 -25.93
C HIS A 54 -22.82 -2.10 -24.52
N ARG A 55 -24.05 -2.58 -24.33
CA ARG A 55 -24.49 -3.14 -23.04
C ARG A 55 -23.72 -4.41 -22.67
N ALA A 56 -23.48 -5.30 -23.63
CA ALA A 56 -22.71 -6.52 -23.39
C ALA A 56 -21.26 -6.21 -23.00
N TRP A 57 -20.63 -5.22 -23.66
CA TRP A 57 -19.29 -4.77 -23.30
C TRP A 57 -19.27 -4.16 -21.90
N ALA A 58 -20.22 -3.28 -21.56
CA ALA A 58 -20.31 -2.66 -20.25
C ALA A 58 -20.53 -3.71 -19.15
N PHE A 59 -21.46 -4.64 -19.34
CA PHE A 59 -21.70 -5.75 -18.42
C PHE A 59 -20.46 -6.62 -18.21
N LEU A 60 -19.75 -7.00 -19.29
CA LEU A 60 -18.51 -7.77 -19.19
C LEU A 60 -17.40 -6.98 -18.49
N HIS A 61 -17.34 -5.68 -18.73
CA HIS A 61 -16.38 -4.80 -18.07
C HIS A 61 -16.65 -4.75 -16.56
N GLU A 62 -17.87 -4.47 -16.15
CA GLU A 62 -18.30 -4.41 -14.74
C GLU A 62 -18.14 -5.77 -14.05
N SER A 63 -18.62 -6.85 -14.68
CA SER A 63 -18.55 -8.21 -14.11
C SER A 63 -17.10 -8.70 -13.94
N GLN A 64 -16.21 -8.35 -14.89
CA GLN A 64 -14.79 -8.68 -14.75
C GLN A 64 -14.15 -7.89 -13.61
N HIS A 65 -14.52 -6.63 -13.48
CA HIS A 65 -13.99 -5.74 -12.46
C HIS A 65 -14.41 -6.21 -11.06
N ASP A 66 -15.68 -6.59 -10.90
CA ASP A 66 -16.23 -7.18 -9.68
C ASP A 66 -15.58 -8.53 -9.35
N LEU A 67 -15.44 -9.42 -10.34
CA LEU A 67 -14.81 -10.72 -10.12
C LEU A 67 -13.33 -10.59 -9.73
N LYS A 68 -12.57 -9.69 -10.36
CA LYS A 68 -11.18 -9.37 -9.95
C LYS A 68 -11.15 -8.89 -8.50
N TRP A 69 -11.98 -7.91 -8.16
CA TRP A 69 -12.10 -7.41 -6.80
C TRP A 69 -12.43 -8.51 -5.77
N ARG A 70 -13.36 -9.40 -6.09
CA ARG A 70 -13.76 -10.52 -5.20
C ARG A 70 -12.63 -11.53 -4.99
N ILE A 71 -11.93 -11.94 -6.04
CA ILE A 71 -10.78 -12.86 -5.93
C ILE A 71 -9.67 -12.21 -5.12
N ASP A 72 -9.30 -10.97 -5.44
CA ASP A 72 -8.24 -10.25 -4.74
C ASP A 72 -8.54 -10.13 -3.24
N THR A 73 -9.79 -9.82 -2.89
CA THR A 73 -10.23 -9.76 -1.50
C THR A 73 -10.16 -11.13 -0.82
N VAL A 74 -10.55 -12.21 -1.49
CA VAL A 74 -10.47 -13.59 -0.96
C VAL A 74 -9.02 -14.03 -0.75
N GLU A 75 -8.11 -13.71 -1.67
CA GLU A 75 -6.69 -14.06 -1.56
C GLU A 75 -5.97 -13.27 -0.45
N GLN A 76 -6.47 -12.08 -0.12
CA GLN A 76 -5.92 -11.22 0.93
C GLN A 76 -6.46 -11.51 2.33
N LEU A 77 -7.64 -12.14 2.43
CA LEU A 77 -8.21 -12.50 3.73
C LEU A 77 -7.50 -13.74 4.26
N VAL A 78 -6.86 -13.59 5.43
CA VAL A 78 -6.25 -14.69 6.18
C VAL A 78 -7.28 -15.82 6.28
N PRO A 79 -6.93 -17.07 5.91
CA PRO A 79 -7.89 -18.16 5.85
C PRO A 79 -8.45 -18.46 7.24
N VAL A 80 -9.62 -17.91 7.57
CA VAL A 80 -10.41 -18.39 8.70
C VAL A 80 -11.07 -19.67 8.22
N ARG A 81 -10.47 -20.81 8.59
CA ARG A 81 -11.07 -22.12 8.36
C ARG A 81 -12.24 -22.30 9.32
N GLU A 82 -13.42 -21.83 8.93
CA GLU A 82 -14.65 -22.30 9.56
C GLU A 82 -15.10 -23.58 8.86
N ARG A 83 -15.07 -24.70 9.61
CA ARG A 83 -15.57 -26.00 9.13
C ARG A 83 -14.91 -26.49 7.82
N GLY A 84 -13.64 -26.15 7.60
CA GLY A 84 -12.88 -26.59 6.43
C GLY A 84 -13.12 -25.77 5.15
N MET A 85 -13.92 -24.70 5.20
CA MET A 85 -14.13 -23.78 4.08
C MET A 85 -13.44 -22.44 4.37
N LEU A 86 -12.96 -21.77 3.32
CA LEU A 86 -12.47 -20.39 3.40
C LEU A 86 -13.67 -19.45 3.41
N THR A 87 -13.88 -18.73 4.50
CA THR A 87 -14.93 -17.72 4.61
C THR A 87 -14.33 -16.32 4.57
N ALA A 88 -14.89 -15.47 3.69
CA ALA A 88 -14.52 -14.08 3.53
C ALA A 88 -15.72 -13.20 3.85
N THR A 89 -15.50 -12.08 4.55
CA THR A 89 -16.54 -11.06 4.75
C THR A 89 -16.16 -9.83 3.94
N PHE A 90 -17.04 -9.47 3.00
CA PHE A 90 -16.92 -8.25 2.22
C PHE A 90 -17.58 -7.09 2.96
N PRO A 91 -16.92 -5.93 3.11
CA PRO A 91 -17.51 -4.76 3.75
C PRO A 91 -18.58 -4.08 2.88
N PHE A 92 -18.57 -4.32 1.57
CA PHE A 92 -19.51 -3.73 0.60
C PHE A 92 -20.18 -4.82 -0.25
N GLY A 93 -21.40 -4.57 -0.70
CA GLY A 93 -22.11 -5.46 -1.61
C GLY A 93 -21.68 -5.31 -3.07
N ALA A 94 -21.08 -4.17 -3.42
CA ALA A 94 -20.56 -3.87 -4.74
C ALA A 94 -19.42 -2.85 -4.70
N GLU A 95 -18.58 -2.83 -5.72
CA GLU A 95 -17.49 -1.86 -5.85
C GLU A 95 -17.98 -0.41 -5.99
N SER A 96 -19.13 -0.15 -6.62
CA SER A 96 -19.68 1.20 -6.72
C SER A 96 -20.04 1.79 -5.35
N GLU A 97 -20.53 0.95 -4.43
CA GLU A 97 -20.79 1.28 -3.04
C GLU A 97 -19.48 1.60 -2.31
N ALA A 98 -18.47 0.74 -2.46
CA ALA A 98 -17.14 0.95 -1.91
C ALA A 98 -16.52 2.29 -2.36
N ARG A 99 -16.61 2.62 -3.65
CA ARG A 99 -16.12 3.89 -4.21
C ARG A 99 -16.86 5.10 -3.67
N HIS A 100 -18.19 5.01 -3.56
CA HIS A 100 -19.01 6.09 -3.04
C HIS A 100 -18.65 6.40 -1.58
N GLU A 101 -18.58 5.37 -0.74
CA GLU A 101 -18.20 5.47 0.67
C GLU A 101 -16.76 5.99 0.84
N ALA A 102 -15.84 5.56 -0.03
CA ALA A 102 -14.47 6.06 -0.04
C ALA A 102 -14.38 7.55 -0.37
N GLY A 103 -15.18 8.03 -1.32
CA GLY A 103 -15.26 9.46 -1.67
C GLY A 103 -15.78 10.33 -0.52
N GLN A 104 -16.76 9.83 0.24
CA GLN A 104 -17.25 10.51 1.44
C GLN A 104 -16.17 10.58 2.53
N ALA A 105 -15.47 9.46 2.79
CA ALA A 105 -14.38 9.42 3.75
C ALA A 105 -13.21 10.34 3.37
N ALA A 106 -12.81 10.36 2.09
CA ALA A 106 -11.78 11.27 1.58
C ALA A 106 -12.17 12.74 1.79
N SER A 107 -13.44 13.08 1.53
CA SER A 107 -13.96 14.43 1.73
C SER A 107 -13.91 14.84 3.20
N ALA A 108 -14.28 13.94 4.11
CA ALA A 108 -14.20 14.18 5.56
C ALA A 108 -12.77 14.39 6.05
N ILE A 109 -11.81 13.59 5.55
CA ILE A 109 -10.38 13.74 5.88
C ILE A 109 -9.84 15.07 5.35
N ARG A 110 -10.13 15.44 4.10
CA ARG A 110 -9.74 16.74 3.53
C ARG A 110 -10.31 17.91 4.34
N ALA A 111 -11.59 17.85 4.70
CA ALA A 111 -12.22 18.88 5.52
C ALA A 111 -11.53 19.02 6.90
N ALA A 112 -11.08 17.91 7.50
CA ALA A 112 -10.31 17.95 8.75
C ALA A 112 -8.90 18.54 8.56
N LEU A 113 -8.28 18.34 7.40
CA LEU A 113 -6.96 18.90 7.05
C LEU A 113 -6.97 20.39 6.69
N ASP A 114 -8.09 20.91 6.21
CA ASP A 114 -8.23 22.29 5.75
C ASP A 114 -8.53 23.27 6.92
N ALA A 115 -8.71 22.76 8.14
CA ALA A 115 -8.80 23.58 9.34
C ALA A 115 -7.50 24.35 9.59
N HIS A 116 -7.59 25.62 10.01
CA HIS A 116 -6.44 26.54 10.20
C HIS A 116 -5.33 26.00 11.13
N ALA A 117 -5.69 25.05 12.01
CA ALA A 117 -4.77 24.18 12.72
C ALA A 117 -5.43 22.79 12.80
N PRO A 118 -5.10 21.84 11.91
CA PRO A 118 -5.77 20.54 11.90
C PRO A 118 -5.42 19.79 13.18
N ALA A 119 -6.40 19.64 14.07
CA ALA A 119 -6.21 18.89 15.29
C ALA A 119 -6.08 17.41 14.93
N ALA A 120 -5.01 16.75 15.41
CA ALA A 120 -4.78 15.32 15.20
C ALA A 120 -5.99 14.46 15.59
N ALA A 121 -6.75 14.88 16.61
CA ALA A 121 -7.99 14.25 17.02
C ALA A 121 -9.09 14.31 15.93
N GLN A 122 -9.23 15.42 15.20
CA GLN A 122 -10.23 15.58 14.14
C GLN A 122 -9.85 14.75 12.91
N VAL A 123 -8.58 14.83 12.50
CA VAL A 123 -8.04 14.02 11.41
C VAL A 123 -8.16 12.53 11.75
N GLY A 124 -7.78 12.17 12.98
CA GLY A 124 -7.88 10.82 13.51
C GLY A 124 -9.30 10.28 13.53
N GLN A 125 -10.28 11.11 13.93
CA GLN A 125 -11.70 10.73 13.90
C GLN A 125 -12.20 10.50 12.47
N ALA A 126 -11.82 11.35 11.51
CA ALA A 126 -12.18 11.17 10.11
C ALA A 126 -11.56 9.87 9.54
N VAL A 127 -10.31 9.58 9.89
CA VAL A 127 -9.63 8.33 9.48
C VAL A 127 -10.21 7.10 10.17
N ALA A 128 -10.62 7.20 11.43
CA ALA A 128 -11.24 6.10 12.17
C ALA A 128 -12.54 5.61 11.52
N ALA A 129 -13.25 6.46 10.78
CA ALA A 129 -14.43 6.08 10.01
C ALA A 129 -14.13 5.10 8.85
N THR A 130 -12.85 4.93 8.49
CA THR A 130 -12.40 3.95 7.48
C THR A 130 -12.15 2.55 8.08
N ALA A 131 -12.25 2.40 9.40
CA ALA A 131 -12.07 1.13 10.09
C ALA A 131 -13.02 0.05 9.54
N GLY A 132 -12.49 -1.15 9.34
CA GLY A 132 -13.22 -2.27 8.73
C GLY A 132 -13.38 -2.19 7.20
N LYS A 133 -13.13 -1.03 6.59
CA LYS A 133 -13.23 -0.80 5.14
C LYS A 133 -11.85 -0.71 4.46
N ALA A 134 -10.83 -0.23 5.18
CA ALA A 134 -9.47 -0.01 4.66
C ALA A 134 -8.75 -1.26 4.10
N GLY A 135 -9.23 -2.47 4.41
CA GLY A 135 -8.70 -3.71 3.83
C GLY A 135 -9.32 -4.10 2.49
N ASP A 136 -10.36 -3.38 2.04
CA ASP A 136 -11.02 -3.62 0.76
C ASP A 136 -10.28 -2.88 -0.37
N PRO A 137 -9.79 -3.58 -1.41
CA PRO A 137 -8.97 -2.94 -2.45
C PRO A 137 -9.70 -1.86 -3.25
N ALA A 138 -11.01 -2.01 -3.48
CA ALA A 138 -11.78 -1.05 -4.26
C ALA A 138 -12.04 0.24 -3.45
N TYR A 139 -12.43 0.09 -2.19
CA TYR A 139 -12.55 1.21 -1.24
C TYR A 139 -11.20 1.91 -1.06
N ALA A 140 -10.14 1.16 -0.83
CA ALA A 140 -8.81 1.70 -0.58
C ALA A 140 -8.28 2.49 -1.78
N ALA A 141 -8.36 1.93 -3.00
CA ALA A 141 -7.94 2.63 -4.21
C ALA A 141 -8.76 3.90 -4.45
N ALA A 142 -10.08 3.85 -4.25
CA ALA A 142 -10.95 5.01 -4.41
C ALA A 142 -10.70 6.09 -3.35
N LEU A 143 -10.42 5.70 -2.10
CA LEU A 143 -10.09 6.60 -1.00
C LEU A 143 -8.80 7.35 -1.33
N LEU A 144 -7.78 6.62 -1.77
CA LEU A 144 -6.48 7.17 -2.14
C LEU A 144 -6.60 8.07 -3.37
N ALA A 145 -7.26 7.62 -4.44
CA ALA A 145 -7.51 8.46 -5.62
C ALA A 145 -8.26 9.77 -5.27
N ALA A 146 -9.24 9.70 -4.37
CA ALA A 146 -9.98 10.88 -3.92
C ALA A 146 -9.16 11.78 -2.97
N LEU A 147 -8.22 11.25 -2.18
CA LEU A 147 -7.32 12.04 -1.34
C LEU A 147 -6.17 12.67 -2.13
N GLY A 148 -5.57 11.92 -3.05
CA GLY A 148 -4.32 12.24 -3.70
C GLY A 148 -3.09 12.07 -2.77
N PRO A 149 -1.87 11.97 -3.35
CA PRO A 149 -0.63 11.78 -2.60
C PRO A 149 -0.37 12.85 -1.53
N ASP A 150 -0.58 14.13 -1.86
CA ASP A 150 -0.27 15.24 -0.93
C ASP A 150 -1.13 15.23 0.33
N ALA A 151 -2.45 15.08 0.17
CA ALA A 151 -3.35 15.02 1.32
C ALA A 151 -3.09 13.75 2.15
N PHE A 152 -2.76 12.63 1.49
CA PHE A 152 -2.37 11.40 2.16
C PHE A 152 -1.12 11.58 3.03
N VAL A 153 -0.04 12.14 2.45
CA VAL A 153 1.22 12.42 3.16
C VAL A 153 0.99 13.33 4.35
N ARG A 154 0.24 14.44 4.16
CA ARG A 154 -0.13 15.35 5.25
C ARG A 154 -0.92 14.65 6.35
N THR A 155 -1.89 13.81 5.99
CA THR A 155 -2.69 13.06 6.96
C THR A 155 -1.81 12.12 7.78
N LEU A 156 -0.96 11.34 7.11
CA LEU A 156 -0.08 10.40 7.78
C LEU A 156 0.91 11.13 8.70
N HIS A 157 1.50 12.22 8.24
CA HIS A 157 2.38 13.06 9.03
C HIS A 157 1.67 13.58 10.29
N VAL A 158 0.48 14.16 10.18
CA VAL A 158 -0.28 14.64 11.34
C VAL A 158 -0.51 13.52 12.36
N LEU A 159 -0.86 12.32 11.89
CA LEU A 159 -1.12 11.18 12.78
C LEU A 159 0.15 10.58 13.41
N THR A 160 1.31 10.69 12.77
CA THR A 160 2.56 10.09 13.28
C THR A 160 3.43 11.04 14.09
N THR A 161 3.36 12.36 13.87
CA THR A 161 4.17 13.34 14.63
C THR A 161 3.46 13.96 15.81
N SER A 162 2.17 13.68 15.99
CA SER A 162 1.44 14.06 17.20
C SER A 162 1.98 13.39 18.47
N ASP A 163 2.80 12.34 18.31
CA ASP A 163 3.54 11.68 19.39
C ASP A 163 4.71 12.51 19.94
N GLU A 164 5.28 13.45 19.17
CA GLU A 164 6.56 14.10 19.53
C GLU A 164 6.40 15.36 20.40
N HIS A 165 5.27 16.07 20.31
CA HIS A 165 5.08 17.36 21.01
C HIS A 165 4.51 17.27 22.44
N HIS A 166 4.29 16.06 22.97
CA HIS A 166 3.82 15.86 24.35
C HIS A 166 4.76 15.03 25.23
N ALA A 167 5.89 14.55 24.69
CA ALA A 167 6.94 13.94 25.49
C ALA A 167 7.84 15.02 26.14
N THR A 168 7.30 15.72 27.14
CA THR A 168 8.15 16.45 28.10
C THR A 168 9.06 15.43 28.79
N PRO A 169 10.38 15.67 28.97
CA PRO A 169 11.27 14.68 29.59
C PRO A 169 10.81 14.41 31.03
N ALA A 170 10.15 13.27 31.24
CA ALA A 170 9.65 12.87 32.55
C ALA A 170 10.81 12.36 33.40
N THR A 171 11.03 13.02 34.54
CA THR A 171 11.73 12.46 35.70
C THR A 171 11.15 11.08 36.08
N PRO A 172 11.99 10.13 36.52
CA PRO A 172 11.58 8.74 36.72
C PRO A 172 10.88 8.58 38.07
N GLN A 173 9.57 8.83 38.11
CA GLN A 173 8.64 8.28 39.11
C GLN A 173 7.23 8.80 38.86
N SER A 174 6.40 8.00 38.19
CA SER A 174 5.00 7.75 38.57
C SER A 174 4.36 6.80 37.57
N ALA A 175 4.08 5.59 38.02
CA ALA A 175 3.22 4.63 37.35
C ALA A 175 1.79 5.16 37.35
N GLY A 176 1.28 5.51 36.17
CA GLY A 176 -0.08 5.97 35.96
C GLY A 176 -0.26 6.32 34.50
N GLY A 177 -0.62 5.32 33.67
CA GLY A 177 -0.92 5.49 32.25
C GLY A 177 -1.99 6.55 32.08
N THR A 178 -1.56 7.76 31.73
CA THR A 178 -2.40 8.93 31.59
C THR A 178 -2.74 9.07 30.13
N ARG A 179 -3.99 9.52 29.87
CA ARG A 179 -4.69 9.84 28.61
C ARG A 179 -3.85 10.14 27.35
N GLY A 180 -2.60 10.61 27.46
CA GLY A 180 -1.64 10.73 26.37
C GLY A 180 -1.31 9.38 25.70
N ASP A 181 -1.03 8.32 26.47
CA ASP A 181 -0.68 7.00 25.90
C ASP A 181 -1.85 6.41 25.08
N ALA A 182 -3.09 6.59 25.55
CA ALA A 182 -4.28 6.12 24.84
C ALA A 182 -4.58 6.95 23.57
N LEU A 183 -4.22 8.23 23.56
CA LEU A 183 -4.34 9.08 22.37
C LEU A 183 -3.25 8.75 21.34
N SER A 184 -2.03 8.43 21.80
CA SER A 184 -0.91 7.97 20.97
C SER A 184 -1.17 6.61 20.34
N GLU A 185 -1.71 5.65 21.12
CA GLU A 185 -2.11 4.35 20.59
C GLU A 185 -3.27 4.47 19.60
N GLY A 186 -4.20 5.41 19.84
CA GLY A 186 -5.28 5.76 18.93
C GLY A 186 -4.79 6.35 17.60
N ALA A 187 -3.87 7.33 17.66
CA ALA A 187 -3.29 7.97 16.48
C ALA A 187 -2.47 7.00 15.63
N ARG A 188 -1.67 6.13 16.27
CA ARG A 188 -0.94 5.06 15.60
C ARG A 188 -1.88 4.03 14.97
N GLY A 189 -2.98 3.68 15.66
CA GLY A 189 -4.03 2.83 15.11
C GLY A 189 -4.71 3.43 13.88
N GLN A 190 -4.93 4.75 13.87
CA GLN A 190 -5.49 5.47 12.73
C GLN A 190 -4.50 5.58 11.56
N ALA A 191 -3.23 5.86 11.83
CA ALA A 191 -2.16 5.83 10.82
C ALA A 191 -2.05 4.44 10.18
N ALA A 192 -2.20 3.37 10.97
CA ALA A 192 -2.23 2.00 10.46
C ALA A 192 -3.41 1.71 9.52
N LEU A 193 -4.57 2.36 9.70
CA LEU A 193 -5.69 2.23 8.76
C LEU A 193 -5.32 2.80 7.38
N LEU A 194 -4.65 3.96 7.33
CA LEU A 194 -4.20 4.56 6.07
C LEU A 194 -3.09 3.73 5.42
N ALA A 195 -2.12 3.26 6.20
CA ALA A 195 -1.07 2.38 5.70
C ALA A 195 -1.65 1.06 5.15
N ARG A 196 -2.71 0.53 5.77
CA ARG A 196 -3.44 -0.65 5.31
C ARG A 196 -4.22 -0.39 4.02
N ALA A 197 -4.89 0.75 3.89
CA ALA A 197 -5.53 1.16 2.64
C ALA A 197 -4.49 1.25 1.52
N PHE A 198 -3.36 1.93 1.77
CA PHE A 198 -2.25 1.99 0.83
C PHE A 198 -1.78 0.59 0.42
N ALA A 199 -1.49 -0.29 1.38
CA ALA A 199 -1.07 -1.66 1.10
C ALA A 199 -2.07 -2.46 0.28
N SER A 200 -3.37 -2.33 0.56
CA SER A 200 -4.43 -3.04 -0.15
C SER A 200 -4.54 -2.59 -1.62
N ALA A 201 -4.47 -1.27 -1.86
CA ALA A 201 -4.51 -0.71 -3.21
C ALA A 201 -3.21 -0.96 -3.99
N GLU A 202 -2.05 -0.86 -3.34
CA GLU A 202 -0.72 -1.08 -3.93
C GLU A 202 -0.56 -2.53 -4.39
N ARG A 203 -0.82 -3.50 -3.51
CA ARG A 203 -0.69 -4.93 -3.83
C ARG A 203 -1.62 -5.40 -4.94
N THR A 204 -2.71 -4.69 -5.17
CA THR A 204 -3.66 -4.99 -6.26
C THR A 204 -3.37 -4.22 -7.55
N GLY A 205 -2.29 -3.43 -7.60
CA GLY A 205 -1.92 -2.63 -8.77
C GLY A 205 -2.97 -1.59 -9.15
N ARG A 206 -3.78 -1.14 -8.18
CA ARG A 206 -4.87 -0.16 -8.38
C ARG A 206 -4.45 1.27 -8.13
N LEU A 207 -3.20 1.48 -7.71
CA LEU A 207 -2.60 2.80 -7.58
C LEU A 207 -2.10 3.29 -8.94
N GLY A 208 -2.37 4.55 -9.26
CA GLY A 208 -1.82 5.23 -10.43
C GLY A 208 -0.34 5.58 -10.28
N ASP A 209 0.27 6.04 -11.37
CA ASP A 209 1.69 6.39 -11.45
C ASP A 209 2.10 7.45 -10.41
N GLU A 210 1.17 8.31 -9.98
CA GLU A 210 1.41 9.31 -8.96
C GLU A 210 1.82 8.72 -7.60
N TRP A 211 1.42 7.48 -7.30
CA TRP A 211 1.79 6.79 -6.07
C TRP A 211 3.14 6.10 -6.15
N GLN A 212 3.62 5.79 -7.36
CA GLN A 212 5.00 5.36 -7.57
C GLN A 212 5.96 6.53 -7.29
N ALA A 213 5.63 7.72 -7.79
CA ALA A 213 6.39 8.94 -7.50
C ALA A 213 6.43 9.27 -5.99
N LEU A 214 5.38 8.92 -5.23
CA LEU A 214 5.38 9.07 -3.77
C LEU A 214 6.48 8.22 -3.12
N ALA A 215 6.73 6.99 -3.57
CA ALA A 215 7.77 6.12 -3.01
C ALA A 215 9.19 6.68 -3.20
N GLU A 216 9.38 7.53 -4.22
CA GLU A 216 10.65 8.13 -4.58
C GLU A 216 10.90 9.49 -3.91
N SER A 217 9.83 10.22 -3.57
CA SER A 217 9.89 11.62 -3.15
C SER A 217 9.34 11.91 -1.76
N ALA A 218 8.61 10.97 -1.15
CA ALA A 218 8.03 11.20 0.16
C ALA A 218 9.11 11.33 1.26
N PRO A 219 8.82 12.08 2.33
CA PRO A 219 9.71 12.19 3.47
C PRO A 219 10.05 10.80 4.07
N PRO A 220 11.30 10.56 4.52
CA PRO A 220 11.72 9.29 5.11
C PRO A 220 10.83 8.78 6.24
N GLN A 221 10.27 9.71 7.04
CA GLN A 221 9.36 9.42 8.15
C GLN A 221 8.07 8.75 7.64
N VAL A 222 7.54 9.24 6.52
CA VAL A 222 6.29 8.75 5.90
C VAL A 222 6.52 7.37 5.30
N LEU A 223 7.64 7.19 4.57
CA LEU A 223 8.00 5.90 4.00
C LEU A 223 8.24 4.85 5.08
N SER A 224 8.97 5.20 6.15
CA SER A 224 9.19 4.34 7.30
C SER A 224 7.87 3.97 8.00
N ALA A 225 6.95 4.92 8.19
CA ALA A 225 5.63 4.65 8.74
C ALA A 225 4.82 3.69 7.87
N LEU A 226 4.79 3.89 6.55
CA LEU A 226 4.06 3.03 5.61
C LEU A 226 4.48 1.57 5.67
N VAL A 227 5.80 1.31 5.69
CA VAL A 227 6.34 -0.05 5.71
C VAL A 227 6.24 -0.69 7.10
N SER A 228 6.24 0.11 8.16
CA SER A 228 6.15 -0.39 9.55
C SER A 228 4.73 -0.69 9.99
N LEU A 229 3.75 0.07 9.49
CA LEU A 229 2.36 0.01 9.96
C LEU A 229 1.50 -1.00 9.21
N ALA A 230 1.88 -1.36 7.98
CA ALA A 230 1.20 -2.38 7.20
C ALA A 230 2.21 -3.17 6.37
N GLY A 231 1.96 -4.47 6.20
CA GLY A 231 2.73 -5.27 5.26
C GLY A 231 2.47 -4.75 3.84
N GLN A 232 3.49 -4.19 3.19
CA GLN A 232 3.44 -3.74 1.80
C GLN A 232 3.84 -4.89 0.86
N SER A 233 3.73 -4.71 -0.47
CA SER A 233 4.31 -5.68 -1.41
C SER A 233 5.85 -5.70 -1.34
N GLY A 234 6.47 -6.78 -1.82
CA GLY A 234 7.93 -6.84 -1.94
C GLY A 234 8.49 -5.73 -2.83
N THR A 235 7.82 -5.44 -3.95
CA THR A 235 8.20 -4.38 -4.89
C THR A 235 8.25 -3.01 -4.23
N PHE A 236 7.18 -2.65 -3.50
CA PHE A 236 7.14 -1.37 -2.78
C PHE A 236 8.19 -1.32 -1.66
N LEU A 237 8.39 -2.42 -0.92
CA LEU A 237 9.43 -2.50 0.10
C LEU A 237 10.83 -2.29 -0.48
N HIS A 238 11.14 -2.84 -1.66
CA HIS A 238 12.41 -2.61 -2.35
C HIS A 238 12.56 -1.15 -2.76
N GLN A 239 11.53 -0.55 -3.37
CA GLN A 239 11.60 0.85 -3.79
C GLN A 239 11.82 1.78 -2.60
N VAL A 240 11.10 1.57 -1.50
CA VAL A 240 11.31 2.32 -0.25
C VAL A 240 12.72 2.11 0.30
N ALA A 241 13.23 0.88 0.30
CA ALA A 241 14.59 0.60 0.74
C ALA A 241 15.63 1.36 -0.08
N LEU A 242 15.49 1.37 -1.40
CA LEU A 242 16.38 2.12 -2.29
C LEU A 242 16.33 3.62 -1.98
N THR A 243 15.14 4.19 -1.82
CA THR A 243 14.98 5.62 -1.48
C THR A 243 15.60 5.95 -0.12
N LEU A 244 15.33 5.15 0.93
CA LEU A 244 15.84 5.39 2.27
C LEU A 244 17.36 5.20 2.38
N LEU A 245 17.94 4.27 1.62
CA LEU A 245 19.36 3.95 1.63
C LEU A 245 20.18 4.80 0.65
N ALA A 246 19.54 5.54 -0.26
CA ALA A 246 20.18 6.47 -1.18
C ALA A 246 20.66 7.79 -0.51
N GLY A 247 20.51 7.93 0.81
CA GLY A 247 21.01 9.08 1.57
C GLY A 247 22.52 9.29 1.40
N PRO A 248 23.02 10.53 1.62
CA PRO A 248 24.43 10.85 1.40
C PRO A 248 25.32 9.94 2.26
N GLU A 249 26.33 9.34 1.64
CA GLU A 249 27.21 8.41 2.34
C GLU A 249 27.88 9.10 3.55
N PRO A 250 27.97 8.43 4.71
CA PRO A 250 28.66 8.97 5.87
C PRO A 250 30.14 9.13 5.51
N GLY A 251 30.53 10.34 5.13
CA GLY A 251 31.88 10.68 4.64
C GLY A 251 31.92 11.80 3.61
N GLN A 252 30.77 12.20 3.02
CA GLN A 252 30.72 13.33 2.11
C GLN A 252 30.32 14.60 2.88
N GLU A 253 31.32 15.21 3.52
CA GLU A 253 31.19 16.50 4.21
C GLU A 253 30.55 17.55 3.30
N VAL A 254 29.53 18.19 3.86
CA VAL A 254 28.82 19.37 3.34
C VAL A 254 29.80 20.55 3.35
N ALA A 255 30.65 20.65 2.33
CA ALA A 255 31.57 21.76 2.19
C ALA A 255 30.94 23.02 1.55
N ASP A 256 29.70 22.96 1.03
CA ASP A 256 29.15 24.08 0.27
C ASP A 256 27.61 24.12 0.28
N ARG A 257 27.01 24.43 1.43
CA ARG A 257 25.60 24.87 1.44
C ARG A 257 25.42 26.11 2.31
N PRO A 258 24.99 27.25 1.73
CA PRO A 258 24.72 28.44 2.51
C PRO A 258 23.48 28.21 3.38
N ALA A 259 23.60 28.57 4.66
CA ALA A 259 22.53 28.54 5.63
C ALA A 259 21.43 29.53 5.25
N GLN A 260 20.31 29.03 4.71
CA GLN A 260 19.04 29.75 4.68
C GLN A 260 17.90 28.77 4.95
N GLY A 261 17.28 28.91 6.14
CA GLY A 261 16.01 28.27 6.50
C GLY A 261 16.07 27.24 7.64
N GLU A 262 16.42 27.67 8.86
CA GLU A 262 15.86 27.10 10.11
C GLU A 262 14.33 27.20 10.02
N ASP A 263 13.46 26.24 10.36
CA ASP A 263 13.44 25.23 11.41
C ASP A 263 12.36 24.23 10.95
N LEU A 264 12.66 22.92 10.84
CA LEU A 264 11.65 21.82 10.81
C LEU A 264 12.25 20.40 10.71
N VAL A 265 13.57 20.22 10.54
CA VAL A 265 14.17 18.88 10.37
C VAL A 265 15.48 18.74 11.16
N ALA A 266 15.39 18.79 12.49
CA ALA A 266 16.49 18.43 13.37
C ALA A 266 15.94 17.58 14.52
N GLY A 267 15.93 16.25 14.35
CA GLY A 267 15.50 15.36 15.44
C GLY A 267 15.31 13.88 15.11
N ALA A 268 15.22 13.49 13.83
CA ALA A 268 15.08 12.07 13.49
C ALA A 268 16.45 11.45 13.19
N GLU A 269 17.00 10.73 14.18
CA GLU A 269 18.16 9.84 14.02
C GLU A 269 17.97 8.96 12.75
N PRO A 270 18.89 8.96 11.78
CA PRO A 270 18.79 8.15 10.56
C PRO A 270 18.48 6.67 10.82
N GLY A 271 18.92 6.14 11.96
CA GLY A 271 18.67 4.77 12.40
C GLY A 271 17.20 4.44 12.66
N ARG A 272 16.37 5.39 13.12
CA ARG A 272 14.94 5.11 13.40
C ARG A 272 14.15 4.81 12.14
N HIS A 273 14.47 5.45 11.01
CA HIS A 273 13.75 5.22 9.75
C HIS A 273 14.05 3.83 9.18
N LEU A 274 15.30 3.39 9.31
CA LEU A 274 15.76 2.09 8.83
C LEU A 274 15.26 0.93 9.71
N HIS A 275 15.05 1.15 11.01
CA HIS A 275 14.46 0.13 11.89
C HIS A 275 13.09 -0.37 11.37
N GLY A 276 12.22 0.56 10.97
CA GLY A 276 10.92 0.23 10.39
C GLY A 276 11.02 -0.64 9.13
N LEU A 277 12.00 -0.35 8.27
CA LEU A 277 12.28 -1.14 7.08
C LEU A 277 12.75 -2.56 7.42
N VAL A 278 13.62 -2.71 8.44
CA VAL A 278 14.11 -4.02 8.90
C VAL A 278 12.97 -4.86 9.45
N VAL A 279 12.09 -4.27 10.26
CA VAL A 279 10.88 -4.94 10.78
C VAL A 279 9.97 -5.39 9.62
N ALA A 280 9.79 -4.55 8.60
CA ALA A 280 9.01 -4.90 7.42
C ALA A 280 9.61 -6.08 6.64
N TYR A 281 10.93 -6.13 6.50
CA TYR A 281 11.63 -7.27 5.90
C TYR A 281 11.56 -8.54 6.73
N ALA A 282 11.61 -8.45 8.06
CA ALA A 282 11.39 -9.61 8.93
C ALA A 282 9.99 -10.22 8.73
N ALA A 283 8.97 -9.39 8.48
CA ALA A 283 7.62 -9.84 8.16
C ALA A 283 7.46 -10.38 6.72
N ASN A 284 8.43 -10.14 5.83
CA ASN A 284 8.44 -10.65 4.45
C ASN A 284 9.82 -11.21 4.06
N PRO A 285 10.16 -12.43 4.55
CA PRO A 285 11.48 -13.02 4.35
C PRO A 285 11.86 -13.22 2.88
N LEU A 286 10.89 -13.50 2.01
CA LEU A 286 11.14 -13.67 0.58
C LEU A 286 11.54 -12.34 -0.07
N ALA A 287 10.83 -11.24 0.23
CA ALA A 287 11.21 -9.92 -0.26
C ALA A 287 12.59 -9.52 0.26
N PHE A 288 12.92 -9.83 1.52
CA PHE A 288 14.25 -9.55 2.04
C PHE A 288 15.33 -10.38 1.34
N GLN A 289 15.09 -11.68 1.11
CA GLN A 289 15.99 -12.54 0.34
C GLN A 289 16.24 -12.01 -1.09
N GLN A 290 15.19 -11.53 -1.76
CA GLN A 290 15.31 -10.88 -3.07
C GLN A 290 16.18 -9.62 -2.99
N PHE A 291 15.90 -8.75 -2.02
CA PHE A 291 16.65 -7.52 -1.83
C PHE A 291 18.15 -7.80 -1.64
N LEU A 292 18.48 -8.74 -0.75
CA LEU A 292 19.86 -9.15 -0.47
C LEU A 292 20.57 -9.72 -1.69
N ALA A 293 19.85 -10.41 -2.58
CA ALA A 293 20.42 -10.99 -3.79
C ALA A 293 20.65 -9.96 -4.90
N GLU A 294 19.77 -8.96 -5.01
CA GLU A 294 19.70 -8.05 -6.17
C GLU A 294 20.36 -6.69 -5.92
N HIS A 295 20.48 -6.27 -4.66
CA HIS A 295 20.99 -4.95 -4.28
C HIS A 295 22.20 -5.02 -3.33
N PRO A 296 23.38 -5.47 -3.82
CA PRO A 296 24.54 -5.72 -2.96
C PRO A 296 25.12 -4.46 -2.30
N ARG A 297 25.01 -3.30 -2.95
CA ARG A 297 25.49 -2.02 -2.38
C ARG A 297 24.60 -1.62 -1.21
N GLU A 298 23.29 -1.56 -1.44
CA GLU A 298 22.31 -1.13 -0.45
C GLU A 298 22.22 -2.14 0.69
N THR A 299 22.42 -3.43 0.41
CA THR A 299 22.62 -4.47 1.43
C THR A 299 23.78 -4.13 2.38
N ARG A 300 24.92 -3.66 1.86
CA ARG A 300 26.06 -3.27 2.71
C ARG A 300 25.69 -2.10 3.62
N ILE A 301 25.01 -1.09 3.09
CA ILE A 301 24.57 0.08 3.87
C ILE A 301 23.60 -0.36 4.96
N LEU A 302 22.61 -1.19 4.61
CA LEU A 302 21.62 -1.71 5.54
C LEU A 302 22.28 -2.53 6.66
N LEU A 303 23.22 -3.42 6.33
CA LEU A 303 23.94 -4.23 7.34
C LEU A 303 24.85 -3.37 8.24
N ALA A 304 25.43 -2.30 7.71
CA ALA A 304 26.29 -1.38 8.46
C ALA A 304 25.52 -0.58 9.53
N THR A 305 24.18 -0.51 9.45
CA THR A 305 23.35 0.13 10.49
C THR A 305 23.48 -0.57 11.85
N GLY A 306 23.81 -1.86 11.87
CA GLY A 306 23.88 -2.65 13.10
C GLY A 306 22.54 -2.79 13.82
N ASP A 307 21.41 -2.59 13.13
CA ASP A 307 20.08 -2.71 13.74
C ASP A 307 19.88 -4.12 14.33
N PRO A 308 19.51 -4.24 15.63
CA PRO A 308 19.36 -5.54 16.28
C PRO A 308 18.28 -6.43 15.64
N ALA A 309 17.30 -5.86 14.95
CA ALA A 309 16.27 -6.61 14.23
C ALA A 309 16.77 -7.23 12.91
N LEU A 310 17.97 -6.86 12.43
CA LEU A 310 18.52 -7.43 11.19
C LEU A 310 18.86 -8.90 11.35
N ARG A 311 19.39 -9.30 12.51
CA ARG A 311 19.78 -10.69 12.76
C ARG A 311 18.60 -11.66 12.60
N PRO A 312 17.47 -11.50 13.31
CA PRO A 312 16.33 -12.39 13.10
C PRO A 312 15.76 -12.28 11.69
N ALA A 313 15.77 -11.10 11.05
CA ALA A 313 15.31 -10.95 9.67
C ALA A 313 16.19 -11.75 8.67
N LEU A 314 17.52 -11.72 8.86
CA LEU A 314 18.47 -12.48 8.05
C LEU A 314 18.31 -13.99 8.26
N ASP A 315 18.17 -14.42 9.52
CA ASP A 315 17.95 -15.84 9.86
C ASP A 315 16.70 -16.38 9.15
N GLU A 316 15.60 -15.60 9.14
CA GLU A 316 14.35 -15.98 8.46
C GLU A 316 14.44 -15.92 6.93
N ALA A 317 15.13 -14.92 6.37
CA ALA A 317 15.26 -14.76 4.92
C ALA A 317 16.21 -15.79 4.30
N LEU A 318 17.18 -16.28 5.06
CA LEU A 318 18.24 -17.16 4.57
C LEU A 318 18.09 -18.62 5.00
N LYS A 319 17.04 -18.97 5.75
CA LYS A 319 16.73 -20.37 6.08
C LYS A 319 16.42 -21.21 4.83
N PRO A 320 16.73 -22.51 4.84
CA PRO A 320 16.27 -23.43 3.80
C PRO A 320 14.75 -23.39 3.64
N GLY A 321 14.27 -23.29 2.40
CA GLY A 321 12.83 -23.24 2.09
C GLY A 321 12.14 -21.88 2.20
N ALA A 322 12.83 -20.79 2.58
CA ALA A 322 12.24 -19.44 2.56
C ALA A 322 11.97 -18.89 1.16
N GLY A 323 12.66 -19.42 0.14
CA GLY A 323 12.55 -19.02 -1.25
C GLY A 323 13.27 -20.02 -2.17
N ALA A 324 13.40 -19.68 -3.45
CA ALA A 324 14.11 -20.52 -4.41
C ALA A 324 15.59 -20.68 -4.01
N ASP A 325 16.13 -21.90 -4.09
CA ASP A 325 17.50 -22.19 -3.62
C ASP A 325 18.56 -21.30 -4.27
N GLY A 326 18.47 -21.06 -5.58
CA GLY A 326 19.40 -20.17 -6.29
C GLY A 326 19.31 -18.71 -5.86
N LEU A 327 18.14 -18.23 -5.41
CA LEU A 327 17.99 -16.89 -4.88
C LEU A 327 18.65 -16.77 -3.50
N ARG A 328 18.40 -17.76 -2.62
CA ARG A 328 19.04 -17.87 -1.31
C ARG A 328 20.56 -17.88 -1.43
N GLU A 329 21.12 -18.65 -2.35
CA GLU A 329 22.57 -18.75 -2.55
C GLU A 329 23.20 -17.42 -2.95
N ARG A 330 22.56 -16.66 -3.84
CA ARG A 330 23.01 -15.31 -4.23
C ARG A 330 22.93 -14.33 -3.05
N ALA A 331 21.82 -14.33 -2.31
CA ALA A 331 21.67 -13.52 -1.11
C ALA A 331 22.77 -13.85 -0.08
N TRP A 332 23.02 -15.13 0.17
CA TRP A 332 24.05 -15.60 1.09
C TRP A 332 25.47 -15.23 0.65
N ALA A 333 25.74 -15.23 -0.66
CA ALA A 333 27.03 -14.80 -1.22
C ALA A 333 27.26 -13.30 -0.95
N ASN A 334 26.25 -12.45 -1.19
CA ASN A 334 26.35 -11.01 -0.95
C ASN A 334 26.57 -10.69 0.53
N VAL A 335 25.79 -11.31 1.44
CA VAL A 335 25.96 -11.11 2.89
C VAL A 335 27.35 -11.54 3.37
N ARG A 336 27.87 -12.71 2.92
CA ARG A 336 29.21 -13.17 3.30
C ARG A 336 30.33 -12.30 2.75
N SER A 337 30.19 -11.76 1.55
CA SER A 337 31.19 -10.87 0.95
C SER A 337 31.43 -9.58 1.76
N ILE A 338 30.47 -9.23 2.64
CA ILE A 338 30.51 -8.04 3.48
C ILE A 338 31.13 -8.33 4.85
N GLY A 339 30.92 -9.53 5.41
CA GLY A 339 31.43 -9.92 6.74
C GLY A 339 32.85 -10.51 6.76
N GLY A 340 33.50 -10.65 5.61
CA GLY A 340 34.84 -11.25 5.46
C GLY A 340 35.97 -10.24 5.21
N GLY A 341 35.74 -8.95 5.47
CA GLY A 341 36.73 -7.87 5.34
C GLY A 341 37.30 -7.43 6.69
#